data_AF-A0AAD3TGU4-F1
#
_entry.id   AF-A0AAD3TGU4-F1
#
_cell.length_a   1.000
_cell.length_b   1.000
_cell.length_c   1.000
_cell.angle_alpha   90.00
_cell.angle_beta   90.00
_cell.angle_gamma   90.00
#
_symmetry.space_group_name_H-M   'P 1'
#
loop_
_entity.id
_entity.type
_entity.pdbx_description
1 polymer ?
#
loop_
_entity_poly.entity_id
_entity_poly.type
_entity_poly.pdbx_seq_one_letter_code
_entity_poly.pdbx_strand_id
1 'polypeptide(L)'
;MYQARSLRAAIEFFWIGGQQLNIPLYVDLKLNNELLSGFSEEELLPWGINILWSLNQFERCDKHLVVWDVMAASMAFKQFAPRFIYHILSWWLPNLLNISSDGSRSLSNVASRKLHLINIICRRVFLSGTEVDKPDEPKSESSEEEKLWMQLLMRNERELRERLVGFSLSSALCVDDNSATGLRGNGCQDLVGIPQMVQWVRFDRDCVRRELDLLGSEVGRLTTRYVSSKKRLQGLYKCETEEQCSYCSAPVQFESPEFAICRGQRPNVGGSRDHKLLRCSVSMRVCPVTPTWFCVCCRRRASKLAPHQLYMMPGFPVDFMPLVRSENGNLCRKPLCPLCGILMQRSLPAFLLSPSPV
;
A
#
# COMPACT_ATOMS: atom_id res chain seq x y z
N MET A 1 31.06 9.08 -6.92
CA MET A 1 29.63 8.72 -7.16
C MET A 1 28.70 9.09 -5.99
N TYR A 2 29.01 8.71 -4.74
CA TYR A 2 28.25 9.15 -3.55
C TYR A 2 28.26 10.68 -3.37
N GLN A 3 29.41 11.32 -3.57
CA GLN A 3 29.56 12.77 -3.49
C GLN A 3 28.71 13.54 -4.52
N ALA A 4 28.52 12.98 -5.73
CA ALA A 4 27.67 13.57 -6.76
C ALA A 4 26.16 13.44 -6.45
N ARG A 5 25.76 12.38 -5.72
CA ARG A 5 24.39 12.24 -5.20
C ARG A 5 24.13 13.19 -4.03
N SER A 6 25.11 13.38 -3.14
CA SER A 6 25.01 14.34 -2.04
C SER A 6 24.96 15.78 -2.54
N LEU A 7 25.72 16.13 -3.59
CA LEU A 7 25.65 17.44 -4.25
C LEU A 7 24.31 17.65 -4.97
N ARG A 8 23.78 16.64 -5.65
CA ARG A 8 22.45 16.73 -6.27
C ARG A 8 21.33 16.86 -5.23
N ALA A 9 21.42 16.14 -4.12
CA ALA A 9 20.49 16.25 -3.00
C ALA A 9 20.58 17.61 -2.28
N ALA A 10 21.78 18.20 -2.15
CA ALA A 10 21.94 19.55 -1.61
C ALA A 10 21.37 20.62 -2.55
N ILE A 11 21.52 20.43 -3.87
CA ILE A 11 20.92 21.29 -4.90
C ILE A 11 19.38 21.14 -4.91
N GLU A 12 18.85 19.94 -4.70
CA GLU A 12 17.40 19.67 -4.61
C GLU A 12 16.79 20.12 -3.26
N PHE A 13 17.56 20.14 -2.16
CA PHE A 13 17.13 20.70 -0.87
C PHE A 13 16.96 22.23 -0.95
N PHE A 14 17.87 22.94 -1.63
CA PHE A 14 17.69 24.35 -1.97
C PHE A 14 16.53 24.60 -2.95
N TRP A 15 16.11 23.59 -3.72
CA TRP A 15 15.04 23.71 -4.72
C TRP A 15 13.65 23.83 -4.08
N ILE A 16 13.39 23.14 -2.96
CA ILE A 16 12.10 23.24 -2.26
C ILE A 16 12.05 24.45 -1.31
N GLY A 17 13.16 24.94 -0.78
CA GLY A 17 13.14 26.14 0.08
C GLY A 17 13.32 27.46 -0.66
N GLY A 18 14.13 27.46 -1.72
CA GLY A 18 14.58 28.65 -2.43
C GLY A 18 13.70 29.06 -3.61
N GLN A 19 12.69 28.26 -3.97
CA GLN A 19 11.74 28.65 -5.00
C GLN A 19 10.66 29.56 -4.43
N GLN A 20 10.67 30.83 -4.81
CA GLN A 20 9.52 31.71 -4.56
C GLN A 20 8.40 31.36 -5.54
N LEU A 21 7.62 30.33 -5.22
CA LEU A 21 6.41 30.02 -5.96
C LEU A 21 5.29 30.98 -5.51
N ASN A 22 5.04 32.04 -6.28
CA ASN A 22 3.86 32.89 -6.09
C ASN A 22 2.61 32.15 -6.55
N ILE A 23 2.06 31.30 -5.70
CA ILE A 23 0.84 30.53 -5.99
C ILE A 23 -0.34 31.15 -5.26
N PRO A 24 -1.35 31.70 -5.98
CA PRO A 24 -2.50 32.39 -5.39
C PRO A 24 -3.29 31.56 -4.37
N LEU A 25 -3.32 30.23 -4.53
CA LEU A 25 -4.03 29.29 -3.65
C LEU A 25 -3.43 29.18 -2.23
N TYR A 26 -2.19 29.64 -2.02
CA TYR A 26 -1.49 29.52 -0.74
C TYR A 26 -1.15 30.86 -0.11
N VAL A 27 -1.71 31.96 -0.65
CA VAL A 27 -1.55 33.33 -0.13
C VAL A 27 -2.13 33.47 1.28
N ASP A 28 -3.07 32.61 1.66
CA ASP A 28 -3.70 32.57 2.98
C ASP A 28 -2.99 31.64 3.99
N LEU A 29 -1.84 31.04 3.64
CA LEU A 29 -1.04 30.23 4.56
C LEU A 29 -0.42 31.12 5.64
N LYS A 30 -1.21 31.52 6.64
CA LYS A 30 -0.77 32.34 7.78
C LYS A 30 -0.03 31.48 8.78
N LEU A 31 1.26 31.74 8.94
CA LEU A 31 2.08 31.08 9.94
C LEU A 31 2.01 31.89 11.24
N ASN A 32 1.35 31.34 12.27
CA ASN A 32 1.31 31.99 13.58
C ASN A 32 2.71 32.04 14.21
N ASN A 33 3.04 33.15 14.88
CA ASN A 33 4.33 33.34 15.56
C ASN A 33 4.69 32.24 16.59
N GLU A 34 3.70 31.53 17.14
CA GLU A 34 3.93 30.39 18.06
C GLU A 34 4.39 29.08 17.37
N LEU A 35 4.34 29.03 16.04
CA LEU A 35 4.80 27.89 15.22
C LEU A 35 6.29 28.02 14.82
N LEU A 36 6.85 29.22 15.03
CA LEU A 36 8.16 29.68 14.59
C LEU A 36 9.23 29.39 15.66
N SER A 37 9.59 28.13 15.87
CA SER A 37 10.71 27.78 16.76
C SER A 37 12.06 28.17 16.12
N GLY A 38 12.45 29.43 16.27
CA GLY A 38 13.75 29.95 15.84
C GLY A 38 13.89 30.30 14.35
N PHE A 39 12.80 30.28 13.59
CA PHE A 39 12.74 30.68 12.17
C PHE A 39 11.81 31.87 11.99
N SER A 40 12.07 32.75 11.03
CA SER A 40 11.11 33.82 10.70
C SER A 40 9.95 33.30 9.83
N GLU A 41 8.82 34.02 9.80
CA GLU A 41 7.73 33.71 8.87
C GLU A 41 8.19 33.82 7.41
N GLU A 42 9.03 34.82 7.10
CA GLU A 42 9.62 35.02 5.77
C GLU A 42 10.49 33.84 5.33
N GLU A 43 11.15 33.17 6.29
CA GLU A 43 11.94 31.96 6.04
C GLU A 43 11.06 30.72 5.85
N LEU A 44 10.01 30.52 6.65
CA LEU A 44 9.19 29.31 6.61
C LEU A 44 8.09 29.32 5.53
N LEU A 45 7.58 30.48 5.16
CA LEU A 45 6.47 30.59 4.21
C LEU A 45 6.81 29.96 2.84
N PRO A 46 7.97 30.22 2.22
CA PRO A 46 8.36 29.57 0.96
C PRO A 46 8.42 28.04 1.08
N TRP A 47 8.99 27.53 2.18
CA TRP A 47 9.03 26.09 2.44
C TRP A 47 7.62 25.50 2.53
N GLY A 48 6.72 26.16 3.26
CA GLY A 48 5.35 25.71 3.42
C GLY A 48 4.61 25.61 2.09
N ILE A 49 4.70 26.68 1.29
CA ILE A 49 4.11 26.75 -0.06
C ILE A 49 4.67 25.63 -0.95
N ASN A 50 5.99 25.42 -0.96
CA ASN A 50 6.62 24.46 -1.84
C ASN A 50 6.36 23.00 -1.43
N ILE A 51 6.33 22.71 -0.14
CA ILE A 51 5.91 21.39 0.38
C ILE A 51 4.47 21.12 -0.04
N LEU A 52 3.55 22.05 0.22
CA LEU A 52 2.13 21.88 -0.07
C LEU A 52 1.85 21.75 -1.57
N TRP A 53 2.49 22.60 -2.39
CA TRP A 53 2.42 22.50 -3.84
C TRP A 53 2.92 21.14 -4.32
N SER A 54 4.08 20.69 -3.82
CA SER A 54 4.66 19.40 -4.20
C SER A 54 3.75 18.23 -3.84
N LEU A 55 3.18 18.22 -2.63
CA LEU A 55 2.21 17.19 -2.20
C LEU A 55 1.01 17.11 -3.16
N ASN A 56 0.47 18.25 -3.59
CA ASN A 56 -0.64 18.30 -4.54
C ASN A 56 -0.24 17.87 -5.98
N GLN A 57 1.03 18.00 -6.37
CA GLN A 57 1.50 17.51 -7.68
C GLN A 57 1.44 15.98 -7.79
N PHE A 58 1.55 15.25 -6.68
CA PHE A 58 1.60 13.79 -6.67
C PHE A 58 0.22 13.13 -6.79
N GLU A 59 -0.87 13.89 -6.70
CA GLU A 59 -2.23 13.39 -6.93
C GLU A 59 -2.45 12.96 -8.38
N ARG A 60 -1.67 13.54 -9.31
CA ARG A 60 -1.75 13.21 -10.73
C ARG A 60 -1.15 11.82 -10.97
N CYS A 61 -1.95 10.92 -11.53
CA CYS A 61 -1.62 9.50 -11.70
C CYS A 61 -0.59 9.23 -12.82
N ASP A 62 -0.33 10.21 -13.67
CA ASP A 62 0.67 10.20 -14.74
C ASP A 62 2.11 10.35 -14.22
N LYS A 63 2.28 11.00 -13.07
CA LYS A 63 3.60 11.27 -12.46
C LYS A 63 4.04 10.16 -11.51
N HIS A 64 5.33 9.81 -11.62
CA HIS A 64 5.97 8.92 -10.64
C HIS A 64 6.04 9.61 -9.27
N LEU A 65 5.76 8.87 -8.19
CA LEU A 65 5.95 9.36 -6.81
C LEU A 65 7.45 9.47 -6.51
N VAL A 66 8.02 10.64 -6.75
CA VAL A 66 9.37 11.02 -6.30
C VAL A 66 9.22 11.97 -5.12
N VAL A 67 9.04 11.43 -3.91
CA VAL A 67 8.71 12.22 -2.72
C VAL A 67 9.89 12.48 -1.80
N TRP A 68 11.10 12.06 -2.19
CA TRP A 68 12.25 12.05 -1.30
C TRP A 68 12.61 13.42 -0.76
N ASP A 69 12.57 14.46 -1.59
CA ASP A 69 12.93 15.82 -1.19
C ASP A 69 11.91 16.40 -0.21
N VAL A 70 10.61 16.20 -0.49
CA VAL A 70 9.53 16.61 0.41
C VAL A 70 9.62 15.87 1.75
N MET A 71 9.90 14.55 1.72
CA MET A 71 10.05 13.76 2.94
C MET A 71 11.31 14.18 3.73
N ALA A 72 12.42 14.47 3.05
CA ALA A 72 13.65 14.93 3.67
C ALA A 72 13.46 16.29 4.36
N ALA A 73 12.83 17.24 3.67
CA ALA A 73 12.47 18.53 4.25
C ALA A 73 11.52 18.36 5.45
N SER A 74 10.48 17.54 5.30
CA SER A 74 9.52 17.28 6.40
C SER A 74 10.17 16.60 7.61
N MET A 75 11.12 15.69 7.41
CA MET A 75 11.88 15.07 8.51
C MET A 75 12.75 16.10 9.24
N ALA A 76 13.46 16.97 8.50
CA ALA A 76 14.26 18.03 9.09
C ALA A 76 13.38 18.99 9.91
N PHE A 77 12.30 19.50 9.32
CA PHE A 77 11.39 20.38 10.03
C PHE A 77 10.65 19.69 11.18
N LYS A 78 10.34 18.39 11.12
CA LYS A 78 9.80 17.69 12.29
C LYS A 78 10.75 17.79 13.49
N GLN A 79 12.06 17.72 13.26
CA GLN A 79 13.06 17.82 14.33
C GLN A 79 13.18 19.24 14.89
N PHE A 80 13.17 20.27 14.04
CA PHE A 80 13.46 21.65 14.44
C PHE A 80 12.23 22.52 14.67
N ALA A 81 11.11 22.20 14.01
CA ALA A 81 9.85 22.94 14.02
C ALA A 81 8.64 22.00 13.81
N PRO A 82 8.36 21.05 14.73
CA PRO A 82 7.31 20.05 14.53
C PRO A 82 5.93 20.65 14.26
N ARG A 83 5.58 21.74 14.97
CA ARG A 83 4.29 22.44 14.80
C ARG A 83 4.09 22.98 13.37
N PHE A 84 5.17 23.39 12.70
CA PHE A 84 5.11 23.83 11.30
C PHE A 84 4.65 22.70 10.38
N ILE A 85 5.21 21.49 10.52
CA ILE A 85 4.79 20.34 9.70
C ILE A 85 3.35 19.93 9.98
N TYR A 86 2.92 19.96 11.25
CA TYR A 86 1.52 19.74 11.60
C TYR A 86 0.59 20.73 10.89
N HIS A 87 0.97 22.00 10.88
CA HIS A 87 0.21 23.05 10.20
C HIS A 87 0.11 22.77 8.68
N ILE A 88 1.23 22.49 8.02
CA ILE A 88 1.23 22.18 6.57
C ILE A 88 0.35 20.97 6.25
N LEU A 89 0.44 19.90 7.04
CA LEU A 89 -0.37 18.70 6.84
C LEU A 89 -1.86 18.93 7.11
N SER A 90 -2.19 19.80 8.08
CA SER A 90 -3.58 20.21 8.32
C SER A 90 -4.16 20.99 7.15
N TRP A 91 -3.35 21.81 6.46
CA TRP A 91 -3.77 22.49 5.23
C TRP A 91 -3.92 21.52 4.05
N TRP A 92 -2.99 20.60 3.90
CA TRP A 92 -3.02 19.63 2.81
C TRP A 92 -4.19 18.65 2.92
N LEU A 93 -4.50 18.21 4.15
CA LEU A 93 -5.62 17.33 4.43
C LEU A 93 -6.39 17.85 5.66
N PRO A 94 -7.40 18.72 5.46
CA PRO A 94 -8.15 19.43 6.52
C PRO A 94 -8.83 18.57 7.59
N ASN A 95 -8.77 17.24 7.49
CA ASN A 95 -9.32 16.30 8.48
C ASN A 95 -8.29 15.27 8.98
N LEU A 96 -6.99 15.40 8.68
CA LEU A 96 -5.97 14.38 8.96
C LEU A 96 -5.96 13.90 10.42
N LEU A 97 -6.18 14.79 11.39
CA LEU A 97 -6.18 14.48 12.81
C LEU A 97 -7.54 13.99 13.32
N ASN A 98 -8.64 14.50 12.75
CA ASN A 98 -10.00 14.00 13.03
C ASN A 98 -10.25 12.61 12.43
N ILE A 99 -9.49 12.21 11.40
CA ILE A 99 -9.47 10.85 10.86
C ILE A 99 -9.03 9.82 11.92
N SER A 100 -8.30 10.23 12.97
CA SER A 100 -7.91 9.35 14.07
C SER A 100 -9.04 9.11 15.08
N SER A 101 -9.91 10.10 15.29
CA SER A 101 -10.97 10.07 16.32
C SER A 101 -12.34 9.63 15.79
N ASP A 102 -12.67 9.95 14.53
CA ASP A 102 -14.00 9.71 13.97
C ASP A 102 -14.06 8.44 13.11
N GLY A 103 -15.26 7.85 13.01
CA GLY A 103 -15.53 6.53 12.44
C GLY A 103 -15.02 6.32 11.01
N SER A 104 -14.93 5.04 10.61
CA SER A 104 -14.37 4.46 9.37
C SER A 104 -14.72 5.11 8.01
N ARG A 105 -15.57 6.13 7.97
CA ARG A 105 -16.07 6.77 6.74
C ARG A 105 -15.21 7.93 6.22
N SER A 106 -14.28 8.47 6.99
CA SER A 106 -13.53 9.67 6.58
C SER A 106 -12.53 9.43 5.42
N LEU A 107 -11.96 8.22 5.32
CA LEU A 107 -10.95 7.88 4.32
C LEU A 107 -11.52 7.39 2.98
N SER A 108 -12.80 7.02 2.93
CA SER A 108 -13.42 6.51 1.71
C SER A 108 -13.40 7.53 0.58
N ASN A 109 -13.50 8.82 0.90
CA ASN A 109 -13.57 9.86 -0.11
C ASN A 109 -12.20 10.37 -0.54
N VAL A 110 -11.12 9.81 0.02
CA VAL A 110 -9.75 10.21 -0.27
C VAL A 110 -9.21 9.38 -1.44
N ALA A 111 -8.62 10.03 -2.44
CA ALA A 111 -7.99 9.35 -3.56
C ALA A 111 -6.89 8.40 -3.09
N SER A 112 -6.79 7.22 -3.71
CA SER A 112 -5.79 6.20 -3.33
C SER A 112 -4.37 6.76 -3.34
N ARG A 113 -4.09 7.65 -4.30
CA ARG A 113 -2.79 8.31 -4.43
C ARG A 113 -2.44 9.19 -3.22
N LYS A 114 -3.44 9.89 -2.65
CA LYS A 114 -3.25 10.63 -1.39
C LYS A 114 -3.04 9.68 -0.23
N LEU A 115 -3.79 8.57 -0.14
CA LEU A 115 -3.58 7.55 0.91
C LEU A 115 -2.15 6.97 0.86
N HIS A 116 -1.61 6.71 -0.34
CA HIS A 116 -0.23 6.29 -0.52
C HIS A 116 0.76 7.31 0.04
N LEU A 117 0.57 8.60 -0.23
CA LEU A 117 1.39 9.68 0.31
C LEU A 117 1.32 9.76 1.84
N ILE A 118 0.11 9.68 2.41
CA ILE A 118 -0.07 9.68 3.87
C ILE A 118 0.70 8.52 4.49
N ASN A 119 0.65 7.31 3.90
CA ASN A 119 1.42 6.17 4.39
C ASN A 119 2.94 6.41 4.36
N ILE A 120 3.46 7.10 3.33
CA ILE A 120 4.88 7.47 3.28
C ILE A 120 5.19 8.48 4.39
N ILE A 121 4.36 9.52 4.56
CA ILE A 121 4.55 10.55 5.59
C ILE A 121 4.54 9.91 6.98
N CYS A 122 3.54 9.07 7.30
CA CYS A 122 3.50 8.35 8.56
C CYS A 122 4.79 7.55 8.79
N ARG A 123 5.22 6.73 7.82
CA ARG A 123 6.38 5.84 7.98
C ARG A 123 7.73 6.55 7.99
N ARG A 124 7.89 7.62 7.22
CA ARG A 124 9.18 8.29 7.01
C ARG A 124 9.36 9.51 7.88
N VAL A 125 8.30 10.28 8.10
CA VAL A 125 8.38 11.51 8.89
C VAL A 125 8.07 11.21 10.34
N PHE A 126 6.92 10.59 10.63
CA PHE A 126 6.45 10.48 12.02
C PHE A 126 6.93 9.23 12.76
N LEU A 127 7.01 8.10 12.07
CA LEU A 127 7.36 6.80 12.65
C LEU A 127 8.78 6.33 12.27
N SER A 128 9.63 7.21 11.71
CA SER A 128 11.01 6.86 11.40
C SER A 128 11.76 6.43 12.65
N GLY A 129 12.47 5.30 12.57
CA GLY A 129 13.20 4.71 13.71
C GLY A 129 12.39 3.71 14.53
N THR A 130 11.06 3.72 14.43
CA THR A 130 10.27 2.59 14.92
C THR A 130 10.33 1.45 13.90
N GLU A 131 10.69 0.23 14.30
CA GLU A 131 10.49 -0.96 13.47
C GLU A 131 8.99 -1.25 13.27
N VAL A 132 8.28 -0.41 12.51
CA VAL A 132 6.84 -0.55 12.16
C VAL A 132 6.57 -1.90 11.47
N ASP A 133 7.61 -2.54 10.94
CA ASP A 133 7.53 -3.79 10.20
C ASP A 133 7.82 -5.04 11.07
N LYS A 134 7.98 -4.89 12.40
CA LYS A 134 8.05 -6.00 13.36
C LYS A 134 6.90 -5.91 14.38
N PRO A 135 5.80 -6.65 14.17
CA PRO A 135 4.63 -6.61 15.06
C PRO A 135 4.83 -7.35 16.40
N ASP A 136 5.92 -8.10 16.58
CA ASP A 136 6.05 -9.09 17.66
C ASP A 136 6.88 -8.62 18.89
N GLU A 137 7.36 -7.38 18.93
CA GLU A 137 8.06 -6.84 20.11
C GLU A 137 7.20 -5.77 20.81
N PRO A 138 6.73 -6.02 22.06
CA PRO A 138 6.05 -5.00 22.83
C PRO A 138 7.04 -3.88 23.14
N LYS A 139 6.87 -2.73 22.49
CA LYS A 139 7.61 -1.52 22.86
C LYS A 139 7.03 -0.98 24.15
N SER A 140 7.84 -1.00 25.20
CA SER A 140 7.61 -0.19 26.38
C SER A 140 7.77 1.28 25.97
N GLU A 141 6.64 1.99 25.95
CA GLU A 141 6.48 3.45 25.84
C GLU A 141 6.66 4.08 24.44
N SER A 142 5.78 3.74 23.49
CA SER A 142 5.50 4.64 22.35
C SER A 142 4.77 5.89 22.82
N SER A 143 5.13 7.07 22.33
CA SER A 143 4.43 8.31 22.69
C SER A 143 2.97 8.30 22.21
N GLU A 144 2.08 9.07 22.85
CA GLU A 144 0.68 9.20 22.40
C GLU A 144 0.60 9.69 20.94
N GLU A 145 1.51 10.57 20.55
CA GLU A 145 1.66 11.04 19.16
C GLU A 145 2.01 9.89 18.20
N GLU A 146 2.98 9.05 18.54
CA GLU A 146 3.33 7.88 17.72
C GLU A 146 2.16 6.91 17.58
N LYS A 147 1.39 6.70 18.65
CA LYS A 147 0.18 5.85 18.62
C LYS A 147 -0.85 6.39 17.64
N LEU A 148 -1.10 7.69 17.63
CA LEU A 148 -2.05 8.33 16.69
C LEU A 148 -1.59 8.14 15.23
N TRP A 149 -0.31 8.39 14.94
CA TRP A 149 0.25 8.19 13.60
C TRP A 149 0.24 6.73 13.16
N MET A 150 0.46 5.80 14.09
CA MET A 150 0.36 4.37 13.84
C MET A 150 -1.08 3.95 13.56
N GLN A 151 -2.06 4.45 14.31
CA GLN A 151 -3.48 4.18 14.05
C GLN A 151 -3.91 4.71 12.67
N LEU A 152 -3.51 5.94 12.32
CA LEU A 152 -3.77 6.51 11.01
C LEU A 152 -3.16 5.66 9.88
N LEU A 153 -1.90 5.24 10.04
CA LEU A 153 -1.23 4.35 9.08
C LEU A 153 -1.99 3.03 8.90
N MET A 154 -2.41 2.40 10.00
CA MET A 154 -3.14 1.13 9.95
C MET A 154 -4.51 1.28 9.26
N ARG A 155 -5.24 2.36 9.55
CA ARG A 155 -6.53 2.68 8.90
C ARG A 155 -6.36 2.91 7.39
N ASN A 156 -5.36 3.69 7.00
CA ASN A 156 -5.07 3.95 5.58
C ASN A 156 -4.63 2.70 4.82
N GLU A 157 -3.78 1.86 5.43
CA GLU A 157 -3.37 0.59 4.83
C GLU A 157 -4.53 -0.39 4.70
N ARG A 158 -5.45 -0.41 5.66
CA ARG A 158 -6.69 -1.17 5.57
C ARG A 158 -7.56 -0.69 4.42
N GLU A 159 -7.81 0.62 4.32
CA GLU A 159 -8.60 1.22 3.23
C GLU A 159 -8.02 0.85 1.85
N LEU A 160 -6.70 0.97 1.65
CA LEU A 160 -6.05 0.58 0.39
C LEU A 160 -6.15 -0.92 0.12
N ARG A 161 -6.09 -1.75 1.16
CA ARG A 161 -6.25 -3.21 1.04
C ARG A 161 -7.69 -3.57 0.66
N GLU A 162 -8.69 -2.94 1.27
CA GLU A 162 -10.10 -3.12 0.90
C GLU A 162 -10.36 -2.75 -0.55
N ARG A 163 -9.79 -1.63 -1.04
CA ARG A 163 -9.87 -1.23 -2.45
C ARG A 163 -9.25 -2.26 -3.40
N LEU A 164 -8.07 -2.78 -3.04
CA LEU A 164 -7.39 -3.83 -3.82
C LEU A 164 -8.22 -5.13 -3.84
N VAL A 165 -8.72 -5.56 -2.69
CA VAL A 165 -9.52 -6.78 -2.57
C VAL A 165 -10.84 -6.64 -3.32
N GLY A 166 -11.56 -5.53 -3.13
CA GLY A 166 -12.82 -5.27 -3.83
C GLY A 166 -12.65 -5.31 -5.34
N PHE A 167 -11.61 -4.64 -5.86
CA PHE A 167 -11.29 -4.69 -7.29
C PHE A 167 -10.99 -6.10 -7.77
N SER A 168 -10.18 -6.86 -7.02
CA SER A 168 -9.77 -8.22 -7.40
C SER A 168 -10.94 -9.20 -7.37
N LEU A 169 -11.80 -9.12 -6.35
CA LEU A 169 -13.00 -9.96 -6.23
C LEU A 169 -14.02 -9.64 -7.33
N SER A 170 -14.27 -8.36 -7.61
CA SER A 170 -15.16 -7.96 -8.73
C SER A 170 -14.59 -8.36 -10.09
N SER A 171 -13.26 -8.32 -10.25
CA SER A 171 -12.60 -8.84 -11.46
C SER A 171 -12.84 -10.34 -11.62
N ALA A 172 -12.79 -11.11 -10.53
CA ALA A 172 -13.09 -12.55 -10.56
C ALA A 172 -14.54 -12.83 -11.00
N LEU A 173 -15.51 -12.02 -10.54
CA LEU A 173 -16.92 -12.14 -10.95
C LEU A 173 -17.13 -11.79 -12.43
N CYS A 174 -16.44 -10.76 -12.94
CA CYS A 174 -16.60 -10.34 -14.33
C CYS A 174 -16.09 -11.38 -15.35
N VAL A 175 -15.13 -12.24 -14.97
CA VAL A 175 -14.64 -13.33 -15.82
C VAL A 175 -15.69 -14.45 -15.97
N ASP A 176 -16.47 -14.72 -14.92
CA ASP A 176 -17.52 -15.74 -14.96
C ASP A 176 -18.68 -15.33 -15.88
N ASP A 177 -19.15 -14.08 -15.80
CA ASP A 177 -20.25 -13.58 -16.65
C ASP A 177 -19.90 -13.61 -18.15
N ASN A 178 -18.65 -13.28 -18.50
CA ASN A 178 -18.18 -13.26 -19.88
C ASN A 178 -17.86 -14.66 -20.42
N SER A 179 -17.81 -15.69 -19.58
CA SER A 179 -17.62 -17.08 -20.05
C SER A 179 -18.83 -17.64 -20.83
N ALA A 180 -19.99 -17.00 -20.71
CA ALA A 180 -21.19 -17.31 -21.50
C ALA A 180 -21.16 -16.77 -22.94
N THR A 181 -20.31 -15.79 -23.24
CA THR A 181 -20.19 -15.15 -24.55
C THR A 181 -18.73 -15.20 -24.98
N GLY A 182 -18.38 -16.07 -25.94
CA GLY A 182 -17.02 -16.49 -26.31
C GLY A 182 -16.01 -15.44 -26.82
N LEU A 183 -16.00 -14.22 -26.29
CA LEU A 183 -14.98 -13.20 -26.50
C LEU A 183 -13.88 -13.34 -25.45
N ARG A 184 -12.96 -14.28 -25.70
CA ARG A 184 -11.66 -14.34 -25.00
C ARG A 184 -10.80 -13.15 -25.44
N GLY A 185 -10.98 -12.01 -24.77
CA GLY A 185 -9.99 -10.95 -24.73
C GLY A 185 -8.78 -11.40 -23.89
N ASN A 186 -7.59 -11.20 -24.41
CA ASN A 186 -6.28 -11.66 -23.92
C ASN A 186 -5.81 -10.99 -22.60
N GLY A 187 -6.72 -10.73 -21.66
CA GLY A 187 -6.50 -9.92 -20.47
C GLY A 187 -7.00 -10.56 -19.18
N CYS A 188 -7.17 -11.89 -19.15
CA CYS A 188 -7.56 -12.61 -17.93
C CYS A 188 -6.44 -12.45 -16.88
N GLN A 189 -6.59 -11.45 -16.01
CA GLN A 189 -5.70 -11.29 -14.87
C GLN A 189 -5.71 -12.60 -14.09
N ASP A 190 -4.53 -13.15 -13.96
CA ASP A 190 -4.25 -14.44 -13.36
C ASP A 190 -4.71 -14.39 -11.89
N LEU A 191 -5.87 -15.00 -11.59
CA LEU A 191 -6.73 -14.94 -10.37
C LEU A 191 -6.08 -15.51 -9.09
N VAL A 192 -4.77 -15.41 -9.05
CA VAL A 192 -3.89 -15.87 -7.98
C VAL A 192 -4.13 -15.01 -6.74
N GLY A 193 -4.52 -15.66 -5.65
CA GLY A 193 -4.72 -15.00 -4.36
C GLY A 193 -6.17 -14.73 -3.98
N ILE A 194 -7.12 -14.92 -4.90
CA ILE A 194 -8.55 -14.76 -4.61
C ILE A 194 -9.00 -15.58 -3.38
N PRO A 195 -8.57 -16.85 -3.19
CA PRO A 195 -8.95 -17.60 -2.00
C PRO A 195 -8.43 -16.98 -0.70
N GLN A 196 -7.20 -16.47 -0.71
CA GLN A 196 -6.58 -15.80 0.44
C GLN A 196 -7.25 -14.44 0.73
N MET A 197 -7.67 -13.70 -0.31
CA MET A 197 -8.45 -12.48 -0.16
C MET A 197 -9.84 -12.76 0.43
N VAL A 198 -10.53 -13.81 -0.02
CA VAL A 198 -11.80 -14.25 0.58
C VAL A 198 -11.61 -14.67 2.03
N GLN A 199 -10.53 -15.38 2.36
CA GLN A 199 -10.17 -15.70 3.74
C GLN A 199 -9.94 -14.45 4.58
N TRP A 200 -9.24 -13.44 4.05
CA TRP A 200 -9.03 -12.17 4.73
C TRP A 200 -10.35 -11.44 5.05
N VAL A 201 -11.27 -11.36 4.08
CA VAL A 201 -12.61 -10.76 4.30
C VAL A 201 -13.38 -11.48 5.41
N ARG A 202 -13.32 -12.82 5.44
CA ARG A 202 -13.97 -13.63 6.49
C ARG A 202 -13.31 -13.49 7.85
N PHE A 203 -11.98 -13.43 7.87
CA PHE A 203 -11.20 -13.27 9.10
C PHE A 203 -11.45 -11.92 9.76
N ASP A 204 -11.63 -10.87 8.95
CA ASP A 204 -11.74 -9.48 9.40
C ASP A 204 -13.19 -8.96 9.30
N ARG A 205 -14.17 -9.86 9.37
CA ARG A 205 -15.58 -9.63 9.00
C ARG A 205 -16.23 -8.45 9.71
N ASP A 206 -15.94 -8.28 11.00
CA ASP A 206 -16.53 -7.22 11.82
C ASP A 206 -15.97 -5.83 11.50
N CYS A 207 -14.83 -5.78 10.81
CA CYS A 207 -14.12 -4.54 10.51
C CYS A 207 -14.06 -4.21 9.02
N VAL A 208 -14.45 -5.13 8.13
CA VAL A 208 -14.55 -4.87 6.68
C VAL A 208 -15.90 -4.26 6.32
N ARG A 209 -15.91 -3.47 5.25
CA ARG A 209 -17.15 -2.91 4.70
C ARG A 209 -18.14 -4.00 4.29
N ARG A 210 -19.43 -3.75 4.49
CA ARG A 210 -20.52 -4.69 4.19
C ARG A 210 -20.52 -5.10 2.72
N GLU A 211 -20.27 -4.14 1.82
CA GLU A 211 -20.19 -4.35 0.39
C GLU A 211 -19.09 -5.38 0.04
N LEU A 212 -17.98 -5.34 0.78
CA LEU A 212 -16.87 -6.26 0.60
C LEU A 212 -17.16 -7.66 1.18
N ASP A 213 -17.87 -7.75 2.31
CA ASP A 213 -18.35 -9.03 2.88
C ASP A 213 -19.31 -9.75 1.91
N LEU A 214 -20.21 -9.00 1.28
CA LEU A 214 -21.13 -9.52 0.26
C LEU A 214 -20.36 -10.02 -0.97
N LEU A 215 -19.41 -9.24 -1.49
CA LEU A 215 -18.55 -9.64 -2.62
C LEU A 215 -17.73 -10.89 -2.28
N GLY A 216 -17.09 -10.92 -1.11
CA GLY A 216 -16.31 -12.07 -0.65
C GLY A 216 -17.14 -13.33 -0.47
N SER A 217 -18.37 -13.19 0.02
CA SER A 217 -19.33 -14.28 0.14
C SER A 217 -19.73 -14.85 -1.22
N GLU A 218 -20.02 -13.99 -2.20
CA GLU A 218 -20.43 -14.44 -3.54
C GLU A 218 -19.28 -15.14 -4.29
N VAL A 219 -18.09 -14.53 -4.31
CA VAL A 219 -16.89 -15.17 -4.89
C VAL A 219 -16.54 -16.47 -4.17
N GLY A 220 -16.70 -16.52 -2.84
CA GLY A 220 -16.49 -17.73 -2.05
C GLY A 220 -17.45 -18.86 -2.42
N ARG A 221 -18.71 -18.55 -2.75
CA ARG A 221 -19.70 -19.53 -3.21
C ARG A 221 -19.33 -20.08 -4.58
N LEU A 222 -18.94 -19.21 -5.52
CA LEU A 222 -18.50 -19.62 -6.87
C LEU A 222 -17.29 -20.54 -6.78
N THR A 223 -16.29 -20.14 -6.01
CA THR A 223 -15.08 -20.94 -5.76
C THR A 223 -15.42 -22.33 -5.22
N THR A 224 -16.33 -22.42 -4.24
CA THR A 224 -16.77 -23.71 -3.68
C THR A 224 -17.50 -24.57 -4.71
N ARG A 225 -18.40 -23.98 -5.53
CA ARG A 225 -19.09 -24.69 -6.61
C ARG A 225 -18.11 -25.25 -7.65
N TYR A 226 -17.08 -24.49 -8.01
CA TYR A 226 -16.06 -24.90 -8.97
C TYR A 226 -15.20 -26.07 -8.44
N VAL A 227 -14.78 -26.02 -7.17
CA VAL A 227 -14.01 -27.10 -6.53
C VAL A 227 -14.81 -28.41 -6.48
N SER A 228 -16.11 -28.34 -6.20
CA SER A 228 -17.01 -29.49 -6.21
C SER A 228 -17.29 -30.05 -7.60
N SER A 229 -17.18 -29.22 -8.65
CA SER A 229 -17.48 -29.57 -10.05
C SER A 229 -16.27 -30.11 -10.83
N LYS A 230 -15.28 -30.68 -10.12
CA LYS A 230 -13.90 -31.06 -10.52
C LYS A 230 -13.71 -31.92 -11.80
N LYS A 231 -14.73 -32.14 -12.64
CA LYS A 231 -14.68 -32.99 -13.84
C LYS A 231 -14.68 -32.28 -15.20
N ARG A 232 -14.79 -30.94 -15.31
CA ARG A 232 -14.89 -30.32 -16.66
C ARG A 232 -13.93 -29.21 -17.08
N LEU A 233 -13.20 -28.53 -16.20
CA LEU A 233 -12.20 -27.52 -16.64
C LEU A 233 -10.97 -27.48 -15.72
N GLN A 234 -10.07 -28.46 -15.88
CA GLN A 234 -8.67 -28.29 -15.48
C GLN A 234 -8.05 -27.23 -16.40
N GLY A 235 -7.99 -25.97 -15.98
CA GLY A 235 -7.23 -24.98 -16.76
C GLY A 235 -7.36 -23.53 -16.34
N LEU A 236 -8.49 -23.10 -15.77
CA LEU A 236 -8.74 -21.66 -15.56
C LEU A 236 -8.51 -21.17 -14.12
N TYR A 237 -8.63 -22.05 -13.12
CA TYR A 237 -8.53 -21.66 -11.71
C TYR A 237 -7.70 -22.69 -10.94
N LYS A 238 -6.40 -22.44 -10.75
CA LYS A 238 -5.64 -23.09 -9.66
C LYS A 238 -6.04 -22.42 -8.35
N CYS A 239 -7.26 -22.67 -7.92
CA CYS A 239 -7.77 -22.24 -6.63
C CYS A 239 -7.24 -23.19 -5.55
N GLU A 240 -5.95 -23.04 -5.21
CA GLU A 240 -5.37 -23.71 -4.05
C GLU A 240 -5.72 -22.89 -2.81
N THR A 241 -6.66 -23.41 -2.02
CA THR A 241 -7.00 -22.89 -0.69
C THR A 241 -5.94 -23.24 0.35
N GLU A 242 -5.17 -24.29 0.09
CA GLU A 242 -4.12 -24.79 0.97
C GLU A 242 -2.76 -24.27 0.49
N GLU A 243 -2.17 -23.40 1.30
CA GLU A 243 -0.81 -22.92 1.07
C GLU A 243 0.19 -23.83 1.77
N GLN A 244 1.37 -23.97 1.18
CA GLN A 244 2.46 -24.76 1.74
C GLN A 244 3.67 -23.88 2.02
N CYS A 245 4.43 -24.26 3.04
CA CYS A 245 5.67 -23.62 3.37
C CYS A 245 6.70 -23.86 2.27
N SER A 246 7.29 -22.78 1.76
CA SER A 246 8.31 -22.85 0.71
C SER A 246 9.62 -23.52 1.16
N TYR A 247 9.82 -23.76 2.46
CA TYR A 247 11.02 -24.37 3.03
C TYR A 247 10.84 -25.83 3.46
N CYS A 248 9.68 -26.19 4.00
CA CYS A 248 9.43 -27.53 4.57
C CYS A 248 8.15 -28.20 4.08
N SER A 249 7.44 -27.58 3.13
CA SER A 249 6.18 -28.08 2.55
C SER A 249 5.03 -28.31 3.53
N ALA A 250 5.21 -27.94 4.82
CA ALA A 250 4.16 -28.00 5.81
C ALA A 250 2.98 -27.10 5.41
N PRO A 251 1.72 -27.49 5.69
CA PRO A 251 0.56 -26.66 5.42
C PRO A 251 0.64 -25.35 6.22
N VAL A 252 0.18 -24.26 5.61
CA VAL A 252 0.20 -22.92 6.15
C VAL A 252 -1.23 -22.39 6.20
N GLN A 253 -1.69 -22.02 7.40
CA GLN A 253 -3.00 -21.40 7.57
C GLN A 253 -2.96 -19.90 7.29
N PHE A 254 -4.11 -19.34 6.95
CA PHE A 254 -4.26 -17.90 6.81
C PHE A 254 -4.55 -17.27 8.17
N GLU A 255 -3.52 -16.64 8.75
CA GLU A 255 -3.60 -15.97 10.06
C GLU A 255 -3.45 -14.45 9.95
N SER A 256 -2.77 -13.98 8.90
CA SER A 256 -2.48 -12.57 8.68
C SER A 256 -2.32 -12.32 7.18
N PRO A 257 -2.67 -11.12 6.66
CA PRO A 257 -2.41 -10.75 5.27
C PRO A 257 -0.92 -10.44 5.00
N GLU A 258 -0.10 -10.29 6.04
CA GLU A 258 1.30 -9.83 5.93
C GLU A 258 2.31 -10.96 6.06
N PHE A 259 2.04 -11.90 6.96
CA PHE A 259 2.92 -13.03 7.23
C PHE A 259 2.11 -14.29 7.51
N ALA A 260 2.80 -15.42 7.52
CA ALA A 260 2.28 -16.67 8.00
C ALA A 260 3.38 -17.44 8.74
N ILE A 261 2.99 -18.33 9.64
CA ILE A 261 3.92 -19.21 10.33
C ILE A 261 3.58 -20.64 9.95
N CYS A 262 4.55 -21.39 9.44
CA CYS A 262 4.34 -22.82 9.23
C CYS A 262 4.59 -23.59 10.52
N ARG A 263 3.76 -24.58 10.82
CA ARG A 263 4.02 -25.55 11.90
C ARG A 263 4.74 -26.76 11.30
N GLY A 264 6.06 -26.68 11.21
CA GLY A 264 6.87 -27.75 10.62
C GLY A 264 6.75 -29.06 11.40
N GLN A 265 6.91 -30.22 10.75
CA GLN A 265 7.01 -31.49 11.47
C GLN A 265 8.27 -31.51 12.33
N ARG A 266 8.12 -31.96 13.59
CA ARG A 266 9.22 -32.13 14.54
C ARG A 266 10.22 -33.15 13.97
N PRO A 267 11.48 -32.80 13.71
CA PRO A 267 12.54 -33.79 13.68
C PRO A 267 12.68 -34.35 15.09
N ASN A 268 12.92 -35.65 15.24
CA ASN A 268 13.02 -36.37 16.52
C ASN A 268 14.13 -35.88 17.48
N VAL A 269 14.74 -34.72 17.27
CA VAL A 269 15.76 -34.14 18.15
C VAL A 269 15.60 -32.60 18.17
N GLY A 270 14.99 -32.08 19.22
CA GLY A 270 15.12 -30.70 19.71
C GLY A 270 14.72 -29.53 18.79
N GLY A 271 13.46 -29.09 18.88
CA GLY A 271 13.00 -27.75 18.49
C GLY A 271 12.00 -27.70 17.32
N SER A 272 10.87 -27.01 17.52
CA SER A 272 9.93 -26.67 16.42
C SER A 272 10.63 -25.70 15.47
N ARG A 273 10.86 -26.11 14.21
CA ARG A 273 11.37 -25.19 13.17
C ARG A 273 10.19 -24.51 12.48
N ASP A 274 9.58 -23.59 13.21
CA ASP A 274 8.54 -22.74 12.65
C ASP A 274 9.20 -21.71 11.73
N HIS A 275 8.74 -21.63 10.47
CA HIS A 275 9.27 -20.66 9.52
C HIS A 275 8.29 -19.48 9.41
N LYS A 276 8.80 -18.25 9.61
CA LYS A 276 8.07 -17.02 9.30
C LYS A 276 8.14 -16.76 7.79
N LEU A 277 6.97 -16.80 7.16
CA LEU A 277 6.78 -16.65 5.72
C LEU A 277 6.17 -15.28 5.44
N LEU A 278 6.67 -14.58 4.43
CA LEU A 278 6.10 -13.30 4.00
C LEU A 278 5.00 -13.53 2.98
N ARG A 279 3.90 -12.79 3.10
CA ARG A 279 2.82 -12.80 2.10
C ARG A 279 3.00 -11.69 1.07
N CYS A 280 2.51 -11.94 -0.12
CA CYS A 280 2.49 -10.97 -1.21
C CYS A 280 1.47 -9.89 -0.86
N SER A 281 1.88 -8.62 -0.82
CA SER A 281 1.00 -7.49 -0.52
C SER A 281 -0.09 -7.26 -1.57
N VAL A 282 -0.03 -7.96 -2.71
CA VAL A 282 -1.03 -7.90 -3.78
C VAL A 282 -1.99 -9.09 -3.70
N SER A 283 -1.47 -10.32 -3.75
CA SER A 283 -2.30 -11.54 -3.81
C SER A 283 -2.60 -12.15 -2.43
N MET A 284 -1.99 -11.66 -1.36
CA MET A 284 -2.01 -12.24 -0.02
C MET A 284 -1.49 -13.68 0.07
N ARG A 285 -0.99 -14.28 -1.02
CA ARG A 285 -0.36 -15.60 -0.99
C ARG A 285 1.01 -15.55 -0.33
N VAL A 286 1.43 -16.65 0.29
CA VAL A 286 2.82 -16.88 0.69
C VAL A 286 3.73 -16.62 -0.52
N CYS A 287 4.73 -15.76 -0.34
CA CYS A 287 5.68 -15.44 -1.39
C CYS A 287 6.53 -16.68 -1.74
N PRO A 288 6.83 -16.88 -3.04
CA PRO A 288 7.82 -17.88 -3.42
C PRO A 288 9.21 -17.48 -2.91
N VAL A 289 10.14 -18.44 -2.88
CA VAL A 289 11.56 -18.22 -2.53
C VAL A 289 12.28 -17.37 -3.59
N THR A 290 11.73 -17.35 -4.81
CA THR A 290 12.28 -16.73 -6.02
C THR A 290 11.79 -15.28 -6.19
N PRO A 291 12.26 -14.52 -7.20
CA PRO A 291 12.40 -13.07 -7.09
C PRO A 291 11.06 -12.37 -6.89
N THR A 292 10.93 -11.72 -5.74
CA THR A 292 9.82 -10.83 -5.41
C THR A 292 10.25 -9.38 -5.54
N TRP A 293 9.29 -8.51 -5.84
CA TRP A 293 9.44 -7.08 -5.63
C TRP A 293 9.39 -6.78 -4.14
N PHE A 294 10.18 -5.82 -3.67
CA PHE A 294 10.09 -5.31 -2.30
C PHE A 294 9.98 -3.79 -2.28
N CYS A 295 9.18 -3.27 -1.35
CA CYS A 295 9.01 -1.84 -1.14
C CYS A 295 10.09 -1.33 -0.19
N VAL A 296 10.86 -0.32 -0.60
CA VAL A 296 11.86 0.29 0.29
C VAL A 296 11.23 1.05 1.47
N CYS A 297 9.96 1.48 1.33
CA CYS A 297 9.22 2.24 2.34
C CYS A 297 8.63 1.36 3.46
N CYS A 298 7.81 0.37 3.10
CA CYS A 298 7.11 -0.48 4.07
C CYS A 298 7.66 -1.92 4.15
N ARG A 299 8.78 -2.21 3.47
CA ARG A 299 9.47 -3.52 3.45
C ARG A 299 8.67 -4.73 2.96
N ARG A 300 7.39 -4.56 2.66
CA ARG A 300 6.51 -5.60 2.12
C ARG A 300 6.94 -6.03 0.73
N ARG A 301 6.60 -7.29 0.42
CA ARG A 301 6.95 -7.95 -0.83
C ARG A 301 5.73 -8.18 -1.69
N ALA A 302 5.95 -8.23 -3.00
CA ALA A 302 4.93 -8.61 -3.95
C ALA A 302 5.52 -9.55 -5.01
N SER A 303 4.89 -10.70 -5.21
CA SER A 303 5.19 -11.61 -6.32
C SER A 303 4.47 -11.21 -7.61
N LYS A 304 3.48 -10.32 -7.52
CA LYS A 304 2.69 -9.79 -8.65
C LYS A 304 2.56 -8.29 -8.56
N LEU A 305 2.24 -7.65 -9.69
CA LEU A 305 1.96 -6.22 -9.73
C LEU A 305 0.49 -5.97 -9.39
N ALA A 306 0.23 -4.90 -8.65
CA ALA A 306 -1.13 -4.48 -8.37
C ALA A 306 -1.78 -3.90 -9.65
N PRO A 307 -3.12 -4.02 -9.80
CA PRO A 307 -3.84 -3.40 -10.90
C PRO A 307 -3.64 -1.88 -10.90
N HIS A 308 -3.50 -1.28 -12.08
CA HIS A 308 -3.24 0.15 -12.21
C HIS A 308 -4.35 1.01 -11.57
N GLN A 309 -5.58 0.51 -11.64
CA GLN A 309 -6.80 1.09 -11.11
C GLN A 309 -6.70 1.36 -9.61
N LEU A 310 -5.98 0.53 -8.85
CA LEU A 310 -5.75 0.77 -7.42
C LEU A 310 -5.16 2.15 -7.16
N TYR A 311 -4.27 2.62 -8.04
CA TYR A 311 -3.57 3.89 -7.88
C TYR A 311 -4.39 5.10 -8.34
N MET A 312 -5.42 4.87 -9.17
CA MET A 312 -6.23 5.93 -9.79
C MET A 312 -7.60 6.12 -9.16
N MET A 313 -8.00 5.28 -8.21
CA MET A 313 -9.30 5.41 -7.54
C MET A 313 -9.40 6.76 -6.82
N PRO A 314 -10.41 7.60 -7.15
CA PRO A 314 -10.62 8.90 -6.49
C PRO A 314 -11.17 8.74 -5.07
N GLY A 315 -11.68 7.55 -4.74
CA GLY A 315 -12.22 7.15 -3.45
C GLY A 315 -12.58 5.67 -3.47
N PHE A 316 -13.14 5.17 -2.37
CA PHE A 316 -13.75 3.85 -2.31
C PHE A 316 -14.96 3.82 -3.25
N PRO A 317 -14.94 2.95 -4.27
CA PRO A 317 -16.02 2.93 -5.24
C PRO A 317 -17.28 2.31 -4.63
N VAL A 318 -18.45 2.83 -5.01
CA VAL A 318 -19.75 2.23 -4.67
C VAL A 318 -19.91 0.88 -5.37
N ASP A 319 -19.42 0.79 -6.61
CA ASP A 319 -19.35 -0.44 -7.39
C ASP A 319 -18.00 -0.49 -8.12
N PHE A 320 -17.32 -1.64 -8.02
CA PHE A 320 -16.04 -1.88 -8.69
C PHE A 320 -16.22 -2.29 -10.16
N MET A 321 -17.40 -2.77 -10.57
CA MET A 321 -17.64 -3.29 -11.92
C MET A 321 -17.32 -2.30 -13.06
N PRO A 322 -17.66 -1.00 -12.97
CA PRO A 322 -17.27 -0.03 -14.00
C PRO A 322 -15.74 0.09 -14.15
N LEU A 323 -15.00 0.02 -13.04
CA LEU A 323 -13.53 0.08 -13.05
C LEU A 323 -12.90 -1.17 -13.66
N VAL A 324 -13.49 -2.33 -13.38
CA VAL A 324 -13.08 -3.63 -13.96
C VAL A 324 -13.36 -3.66 -15.46
N ARG A 325 -14.55 -3.22 -15.90
CA ARG A 325 -14.95 -3.22 -17.31
C ARG A 325 -14.23 -2.17 -18.15
N SER A 326 -13.77 -1.08 -17.54
CA SER A 326 -12.95 -0.05 -18.19
C SER A 326 -11.51 -0.50 -18.46
N GLU A 327 -11.15 -1.77 -18.24
CA GLU A 327 -9.85 -2.33 -18.58
C GLU A 327 -9.55 -2.33 -20.08
N ASN A 328 -9.16 -1.16 -20.58
CA ASN A 328 -8.37 -1.06 -21.81
C ASN A 328 -6.94 -1.53 -21.51
N GLY A 329 -6.72 -2.84 -21.29
CA GLY A 329 -5.43 -3.54 -21.39
C GLY A 329 -4.19 -2.98 -20.66
N ASN A 330 -4.32 -1.93 -19.85
CA ASN A 330 -3.20 -1.20 -19.26
C ASN A 330 -2.85 -1.82 -17.91
N LEU A 331 -2.25 -3.01 -17.96
CA LEU A 331 -1.47 -3.53 -16.84
C LEU A 331 -0.50 -2.44 -16.39
N CYS A 332 -0.41 -2.17 -15.09
CA CYS A 332 0.59 -1.27 -14.57
C CYS A 332 1.97 -1.85 -14.92
N ARG A 333 2.64 -1.30 -15.94
CA ARG A 333 3.97 -1.76 -16.37
C ARG A 333 5.05 -1.49 -15.31
N LYS A 334 4.71 -0.70 -14.28
CA LYS A 334 5.63 -0.29 -13.22
C LYS A 334 5.35 -1.10 -11.95
N PRO A 335 6.38 -1.66 -11.30
CA PRO A 335 6.22 -2.39 -10.06
C PRO A 335 5.99 -1.42 -8.89
N LEU A 336 4.78 -0.92 -8.71
CA LEU A 336 4.44 -0.01 -7.62
C LEU A 336 3.98 -0.78 -6.37
N CYS A 337 4.30 -0.27 -5.19
CA CYS A 337 3.82 -0.83 -3.94
C CYS A 337 2.31 -0.52 -3.77
N PRO A 338 1.44 -1.49 -3.46
CA PRO A 338 0.00 -1.24 -3.28
C PRO A 338 -0.33 -0.34 -2.07
N LEU A 339 0.58 -0.23 -1.10
CA LEU A 339 0.37 0.51 0.15
C LEU A 339 1.12 1.84 0.21
N CYS A 340 2.21 1.99 -0.54
CA CYS A 340 2.99 3.23 -0.55
C CYS A 340 3.02 3.92 -1.92
N GLY A 341 2.55 3.28 -2.99
CA GLY A 341 2.56 3.87 -4.33
C GLY A 341 3.94 4.13 -4.95
N ILE A 342 5.04 3.88 -4.22
CA ILE A 342 6.42 4.02 -4.69
C ILE A 342 6.86 2.82 -5.53
N LEU A 343 7.85 3.05 -6.40
CA LEU A 343 8.48 1.98 -7.18
C LEU A 343 9.21 0.98 -6.27
N MET A 344 8.85 -0.28 -6.42
CA MET A 344 9.45 -1.42 -5.75
C MET A 344 10.74 -1.84 -6.46
N GLN A 345 11.65 -2.42 -5.69
CA GLN A 345 12.94 -2.93 -6.16
C GLN A 345 12.90 -4.46 -6.24
N ARG A 346 13.72 -5.08 -7.10
CA ARG A 346 13.91 -6.54 -7.10
C ARG A 346 14.97 -6.91 -6.09
N SER A 347 14.77 -8.00 -5.36
CA SER A 347 15.74 -8.53 -4.40
C SER A 347 16.98 -9.17 -5.05
N LEU A 348 16.91 -9.49 -6.35
CA LEU A 348 18.02 -10.07 -7.13
C LEU A 348 18.43 -9.13 -8.27
N PRO A 349 19.75 -8.99 -8.55
CA PRO A 349 20.24 -8.26 -9.72
C PRO A 349 19.65 -8.80 -11.03
N ALA A 350 19.40 -7.91 -11.99
CA ALA A 350 18.74 -8.26 -13.25
C ALA A 350 19.44 -9.37 -14.06
N PHE A 351 20.76 -9.53 -13.90
CA PHE A 351 21.54 -10.56 -14.59
C PHE A 351 21.44 -11.97 -13.98
N LEU A 352 20.94 -12.10 -12.75
CA LEU A 352 20.62 -13.40 -12.13
C LEU A 352 19.16 -13.82 -12.38
N LEU A 353 18.41 -13.00 -13.11
CA LEU A 353 17.03 -13.29 -13.48
C LEU A 353 17.03 -13.93 -14.86
N SER A 354 16.27 -15.01 -15.01
CA SER A 354 16.00 -15.56 -16.34
C SER A 354 15.46 -14.45 -17.26
N PRO A 355 15.89 -14.38 -18.53
CA PRO A 355 15.42 -13.39 -19.50
C PRO A 355 13.93 -13.55 -19.84
N SER A 356 13.26 -14.59 -19.32
CA SER A 356 11.83 -14.77 -19.51
C SER A 356 11.05 -13.69 -18.77
N PRO A 357 10.13 -12.97 -19.43
CA PRO A 357 9.24 -12.03 -18.77
C PRO A 357 8.35 -12.80 -17.78
N VAL A 358 8.30 -12.32 -16.53
CA VAL A 358 7.34 -12.74 -15.51
C VAL A 358 6.09 -11.88 -15.63
#